data_AF-A0A535BIH4-F1
#
_entry.id   AF-A0A535BIH4-F1
#
_cell.length_a   1.000
_cell.length_b   1.000
_cell.length_c   1.000
_cell.angle_alpha   90.00
_cell.angle_beta   90.00
_cell.angle_gamma   90.00
#
_symmetry.space_group_name_H-M   'P 1'
#
loop_
_entity.id
_entity.type
_entity.pdbx_description
1 polymer ?
#
loop_
_entity_poly.entity_id
_entity_poly.type
_entity_poly.pdbx_seq_one_letter_code
_entity_poly.pdbx_strand_id
1 'polypeptide(L)'
;MNRQLQALAAAAIATLALSPLSADAATPSPSPSLDKVLAPPPSSDFAELTTGVLHGQFDAHDWATTNSTGPAATETETTLKKDGFVDGYGKEWGQASAGHAMIEAVMAFTGGKGARSALTAIEASDKADSNYKHANTISGIDNYYGAHFADTQTNTFVDLYVFVKGNDIFFVVLASGKDDVLTVATNQTKTQFDSAPASTIPTSQWPENIANKSSSFPVVPVVVVLAIVLAVVVVGVVLATMRRGGAMPAMAGGAGAIQLSEDGNYWWDGQTWRDSSRTCSASCSPRVSQPCWRPRRPPSHRPPRRLLWIRCLRRRRPPITSSTRRLS
;
A
#
# COMPACT_ATOMS: atom_id res chain seq x y z
N MET A 1 30.47 -53.06 67.70
CA MET A 1 29.94 -51.69 67.89
C MET A 1 31.14 -50.75 67.94
N ASN A 2 31.33 -49.72 67.12
CA ASN A 2 30.58 -49.24 65.96
C ASN A 2 31.60 -48.58 65.03
N ARG A 3 31.48 -48.96 63.75
CA ARG A 3 31.84 -48.21 62.55
C ARG A 3 31.99 -46.70 62.74
N GLN A 4 33.15 -46.23 62.30
CA GLN A 4 33.36 -45.05 61.46
C GLN A 4 33.01 -43.69 62.07
N LEU A 5 34.03 -42.84 62.23
CA LEU A 5 34.15 -41.55 61.52
C LEU A 5 35.38 -40.81 62.06
N GLN A 6 36.53 -41.13 61.44
CA GLN A 6 37.67 -40.23 61.36
C GLN A 6 37.59 -39.45 60.03
N ALA A 7 38.30 -38.32 59.98
CA ALA A 7 38.61 -37.44 58.83
C ALA A 7 37.71 -36.20 58.72
N LEU A 8 38.18 -34.99 59.03
CA LEU A 8 39.21 -34.16 58.36
C LEU A 8 38.64 -33.29 57.22
N ALA A 9 38.85 -31.98 57.40
CA ALA A 9 39.30 -31.00 56.41
C ALA A 9 38.48 -30.73 55.14
N ALA A 10 37.95 -29.50 55.09
CA ALA A 10 37.93 -28.55 53.96
C ALA A 10 37.66 -29.10 52.54
N ALA A 11 36.45 -28.85 52.05
CA ALA A 11 36.20 -28.64 50.62
C ALA A 11 35.21 -27.49 50.45
N ALA A 12 35.72 -26.34 49.98
CA ALA A 12 34.90 -25.28 49.42
C ALA A 12 34.29 -25.83 48.12
N ILE A 13 32.98 -26.11 48.15
CA ILE A 13 32.24 -26.51 46.96
C ILE A 13 31.89 -25.24 46.21
N ALA A 14 32.61 -25.00 45.11
CA ALA A 14 32.18 -24.09 44.06
C ALA A 14 30.89 -24.67 43.44
N THR A 15 29.74 -24.12 43.81
CA THR A 15 28.48 -24.30 43.10
C THR A 15 28.57 -23.57 41.76
N LEU A 16 29.14 -24.23 40.75
CA LEU A 16 28.88 -23.85 39.36
C LEU A 16 27.39 -24.08 39.09
N ALA A 17 26.67 -22.96 39.01
CA ALA A 17 25.31 -22.89 38.50
C ALA A 17 25.28 -23.47 37.08
N LEU A 18 24.81 -24.71 36.95
CA LEU A 18 24.26 -25.23 35.70
C LEU A 18 22.90 -24.56 35.49
N SER A 19 22.92 -23.27 35.15
CA SER A 19 21.76 -22.63 34.54
C SER A 19 21.53 -23.34 33.20
N PRO A 20 20.32 -23.85 32.91
CA PRO A 20 20.01 -24.27 31.55
C PRO A 20 20.26 -23.05 30.65
N LEU A 21 21.20 -23.19 29.73
CA LEU A 21 21.28 -22.32 28.56
C LEU A 21 19.97 -22.57 27.81
N SER A 22 18.94 -21.80 28.13
CA SER A 22 17.83 -21.59 27.20
C SER A 22 18.49 -20.98 25.97
N ALA A 23 18.78 -21.83 24.98
CA ALA A 23 18.93 -21.35 23.63
C ALA A 23 17.57 -20.72 23.29
N ASP A 24 17.47 -19.40 23.46
CA ASP A 24 16.40 -18.63 22.83
C ASP A 24 16.56 -18.93 21.34
N ALA A 25 15.75 -19.85 20.85
CA ALA A 25 15.62 -20.09 19.43
C ALA A 25 15.27 -18.72 18.84
N ALA A 26 16.16 -18.17 18.02
CA ALA A 26 15.94 -16.90 17.37
C ALA A 26 14.55 -16.95 16.73
N THR A 27 13.69 -15.98 17.10
CA THR A 27 12.38 -15.84 16.47
C THR A 27 12.59 -15.73 14.96
N PRO A 28 11.95 -16.60 14.15
CA PRO A 28 12.11 -16.56 12.71
C PRO A 28 11.84 -15.14 12.19
N SER A 29 12.68 -14.66 11.28
CA SER A 29 12.52 -13.36 10.63
C SER A 29 12.23 -13.57 9.15
N PRO A 30 11.32 -12.78 8.55
CA PRO A 30 10.99 -12.90 7.13
C PRO A 30 12.22 -12.77 6.21
N SER A 31 12.37 -13.70 5.28
CA SER A 31 13.36 -13.64 4.21
C SER A 31 12.75 -14.10 2.88
N PRO A 32 12.65 -13.24 1.85
CA PRO A 32 13.03 -11.82 1.83
C PRO A 32 12.28 -10.96 2.87
N SER A 33 12.84 -9.78 3.19
CA SER A 33 12.17 -8.81 4.03
C SER A 33 10.86 -8.33 3.39
N LEU A 34 9.89 -7.93 4.21
CA LEU A 34 8.54 -7.65 3.75
C LEU A 34 8.42 -6.43 2.82
N ASP A 35 9.38 -5.50 2.86
CA ASP A 35 9.45 -4.39 1.91
C ASP A 35 9.77 -4.83 0.46
N LYS A 36 10.16 -6.10 0.27
CA LYS A 36 10.51 -6.69 -1.03
C LYS A 36 9.48 -7.68 -1.57
N VAL A 37 8.43 -7.99 -0.81
CA VAL A 37 7.44 -9.00 -1.24
C VAL A 37 6.18 -8.39 -1.84
N LEU A 38 5.94 -7.09 -1.65
CA LEU A 38 4.85 -6.38 -2.32
C LEU A 38 5.16 -6.21 -3.81
N ALA A 39 4.16 -6.44 -4.64
CA ALA A 39 4.21 -6.22 -6.07
C ALA A 39 4.35 -4.71 -6.39
N PRO A 40 4.85 -4.36 -7.58
CA PRO A 40 4.69 -3.00 -8.10
C PRO A 40 3.21 -2.61 -8.20
N PRO A 41 2.87 -1.32 -8.08
CA PRO A 41 1.48 -0.88 -8.21
C PRO A 41 0.93 -1.15 -9.63
N PRO A 42 -0.41 -1.16 -9.82
CA PRO A 42 -1.05 -1.55 -11.08
C PRO A 42 -0.56 -0.79 -12.32
N SER A 43 -0.18 0.48 -12.13
CA SER A 43 0.32 1.36 -13.18
C SER A 43 1.18 2.48 -12.60
N SER A 44 1.95 3.14 -13.46
CA SER A 44 2.90 4.19 -13.05
C SER A 44 2.27 5.47 -12.53
N ASP A 45 0.95 5.63 -12.66
CA ASP A 45 0.20 6.78 -12.16
C ASP A 45 -0.40 6.58 -10.77
N PHE A 46 -0.19 5.40 -10.16
CA PHE A 46 -0.30 5.22 -8.71
C PHE A 46 0.96 5.76 -8.04
N ALA A 47 0.82 6.84 -7.28
CA ALA A 47 1.89 7.43 -6.49
C ALA A 47 1.76 7.01 -5.03
N GLU A 48 2.88 6.61 -4.42
CA GLU A 48 2.91 6.24 -3.00
C GLU A 48 2.59 7.47 -2.12
N LEU A 49 1.74 7.27 -1.13
CA LEU A 49 1.35 8.29 -0.15
C LEU A 49 2.23 8.13 1.09
N THR A 50 3.34 8.85 1.13
CA THR A 50 4.33 8.75 2.22
C THR A 50 3.86 9.36 3.56
N THR A 51 2.69 10.00 3.56
CA THR A 51 2.02 10.51 4.76
C THR A 51 0.81 9.66 5.16
N GLY A 52 0.63 8.50 4.52
CA GLY A 52 -0.41 7.54 4.84
C GLY A 52 -0.23 6.92 6.22
N VAL A 53 -1.29 6.29 6.74
CA VAL A 53 -1.22 5.59 8.03
C VAL A 53 -0.38 4.32 7.89
N LEU A 54 -0.52 3.62 6.76
CA LEU A 54 0.33 2.52 6.38
C LEU A 54 1.43 3.00 5.42
N HIS A 55 2.59 3.33 5.99
CA HIS A 55 3.79 3.68 5.24
C HIS A 55 5.02 3.03 5.87
N GLY A 56 5.33 1.81 5.41
CA GLY A 56 6.49 1.05 5.85
C GLY A 56 6.15 -0.07 6.81
N GLN A 57 7.11 -0.39 7.68
CA GLN A 57 7.00 -1.49 8.65
C GLN A 57 6.02 -1.12 9.76
N PHE A 58 5.25 -2.10 10.23
CA PHE A 58 4.34 -1.96 11.37
C PHE A 58 4.35 -3.25 12.21
N ASP A 59 4.09 -3.11 13.52
CA ASP A 59 3.90 -4.27 14.40
C ASP A 59 2.40 -4.57 14.67
N ALA A 60 2.13 -5.59 15.48
CA ALA A 60 0.76 -5.96 15.84
C ALA A 60 0.02 -4.86 16.63
N HIS A 61 0.75 -4.04 17.38
CA HIS A 61 0.20 -2.93 18.14
C HIS A 61 -0.14 -1.75 17.21
N ASP A 62 0.77 -1.39 16.30
CA ASP A 62 0.55 -0.39 15.26
C ASP A 62 -0.68 -0.76 14.42
N TRP A 63 -0.78 -2.03 14.00
CA TRP A 63 -1.97 -2.51 13.29
C TRP A 63 -3.23 -2.38 14.15
N ALA A 64 -3.20 -2.89 15.38
CA ALA A 64 -4.38 -2.88 16.24
C ALA A 64 -4.89 -1.49 16.57
N THR A 65 -3.98 -0.55 16.85
CA THR A 65 -4.32 0.84 17.21
C THR A 65 -4.64 1.71 16.00
N THR A 66 -4.12 1.35 14.82
CA THR A 66 -4.59 1.89 13.54
C THR A 66 -6.03 1.47 13.26
N ASN A 67 -6.41 0.24 13.64
CA ASN A 67 -7.69 -0.37 13.29
C ASN A 67 -8.82 -0.19 14.33
N SER A 68 -8.49 0.18 15.57
CA SER A 68 -9.50 0.34 16.63
C SER A 68 -8.93 1.09 17.82
N THR A 69 -9.77 1.39 18.81
CA THR A 69 -9.34 1.97 20.10
C THR A 69 -9.94 1.18 21.26
N GLY A 70 -9.34 1.33 22.44
CA GLY A 70 -9.84 0.69 23.66
C GLY A 70 -9.79 -0.85 23.59
N PRO A 71 -10.80 -1.55 24.15
CA PRO A 71 -10.77 -3.01 24.27
C PRO A 71 -10.61 -3.77 22.95
N ALA A 72 -11.20 -3.26 21.87
CA ALA A 72 -11.13 -3.92 20.56
C ALA A 72 -9.71 -3.88 19.96
N ALA A 73 -8.95 -2.79 20.17
CA ALA A 73 -7.54 -2.75 19.78
C ALA A 73 -6.73 -3.78 20.59
N THR A 74 -6.94 -3.85 21.91
CA THR A 74 -6.26 -4.85 22.76
C THR A 74 -6.57 -6.29 22.34
N GLU A 75 -7.82 -6.58 21.98
CA GLU A 75 -8.24 -7.90 21.50
C GLU A 75 -7.60 -8.24 20.15
N THR A 76 -7.56 -7.29 19.22
CA THR A 76 -6.87 -7.46 17.92
C THR A 76 -5.38 -7.75 18.10
N GLU A 77 -4.69 -6.94 18.90
CA GLU A 77 -3.26 -7.15 19.18
C GLU A 77 -3.00 -8.51 19.83
N THR A 78 -3.84 -8.88 20.81
CA THR A 78 -3.74 -10.18 21.50
C THR A 78 -3.94 -11.34 20.52
N THR A 79 -4.91 -11.21 19.61
CA THR A 79 -5.21 -12.27 18.64
C THR A 79 -4.12 -12.40 17.58
N LEU A 80 -3.58 -11.29 17.07
CA LEU A 80 -2.44 -11.31 16.16
C LEU A 80 -1.21 -11.97 16.80
N LYS A 81 -0.88 -11.60 18.05
CA LYS A 81 0.22 -12.23 18.80
C LYS A 81 -0.04 -13.72 19.03
N LYS A 82 -1.28 -14.10 19.35
CA LYS A 82 -1.70 -15.50 19.53
C LYS A 82 -1.57 -16.31 18.24
N ASP A 83 -1.93 -15.73 17.10
CA ASP A 83 -1.76 -16.35 15.78
C ASP A 83 -0.29 -16.34 15.33
N GLY A 84 0.60 -15.70 16.10
CA GLY A 84 2.03 -15.71 15.88
C GLY A 84 2.47 -14.69 14.84
N PHE A 85 1.88 -13.50 14.84
CA PHE A 85 2.38 -12.35 14.09
C PHE A 85 3.87 -12.12 14.37
N VAL A 86 4.64 -11.87 13.31
CA VAL A 86 6.08 -11.64 13.35
C VAL A 86 6.42 -10.23 12.92
N ASP A 87 5.89 -9.80 11.76
CA ASP A 87 6.23 -8.52 11.15
C ASP A 87 5.12 -8.09 10.18
N GLY A 88 5.06 -6.81 9.87
CA GLY A 88 4.09 -6.22 8.95
C GLY A 88 4.72 -5.14 8.09
N TYR A 89 4.28 -5.00 6.85
CA TYR A 89 4.71 -3.93 5.97
C TYR A 89 3.55 -3.47 5.08
N GLY A 90 3.33 -2.16 4.98
CA GLY A 90 2.21 -1.58 4.24
C GLY A 90 2.58 -0.36 3.42
N LYS A 91 1.82 -0.14 2.35
CA LYS A 91 1.88 1.03 1.48
C LYS A 91 0.49 1.50 1.11
N GLU A 92 0.35 2.82 1.04
CA GLU A 92 -0.82 3.48 0.49
C GLU A 92 -0.44 4.15 -0.84
N TRP A 93 -1.36 4.10 -1.80
CA TRP A 93 -1.17 4.68 -3.12
C TRP A 93 -2.38 5.51 -3.54
N GLY A 94 -2.13 6.58 -4.28
CA GLY A 94 -3.15 7.40 -4.90
C GLY A 94 -2.99 7.49 -6.40
N GLN A 95 -4.10 7.33 -7.13
CA GLN A 95 -4.18 7.54 -8.57
C GLN A 95 -5.10 8.74 -8.84
N ALA A 96 -4.53 9.94 -8.88
CA ALA A 96 -5.29 11.18 -9.03
C ALA A 96 -6.00 11.30 -10.39
N SER A 97 -5.52 10.62 -11.44
CA SER A 97 -6.14 10.62 -12.77
C SER A 97 -7.54 9.99 -12.76
N ALA A 98 -7.73 8.92 -11.97
CA ALA A 98 -8.98 8.16 -11.86
C ALA A 98 -9.75 8.45 -10.57
N GLY A 99 -9.09 9.02 -9.56
CA GLY A 99 -9.67 9.19 -8.22
C GLY A 99 -9.65 7.91 -7.40
N HIS A 100 -8.69 7.02 -7.67
CA HIS A 100 -8.57 5.73 -6.98
C HIS A 100 -7.54 5.82 -5.86
N ALA A 101 -7.82 5.05 -4.81
CA ALA A 101 -6.97 4.82 -3.66
C ALA A 101 -6.63 3.34 -3.58
N MET A 102 -5.41 2.98 -3.18
CA MET A 102 -5.03 1.59 -2.96
C MET A 102 -4.27 1.45 -1.65
N ILE A 103 -4.54 0.38 -0.93
CA ILE A 103 -3.74 -0.10 0.20
C ILE A 103 -3.20 -1.46 -0.17
N GLU A 104 -1.89 -1.63 -0.03
CA GLU A 104 -1.21 -2.92 -0.12
C GLU A 104 -0.47 -3.19 1.17
N ALA A 105 -0.71 -4.36 1.77
CA ALA A 105 0.00 -4.74 2.97
C ALA A 105 0.31 -6.23 2.99
N VAL A 106 1.32 -6.59 3.75
CA VAL A 106 1.68 -7.96 4.07
C VAL A 106 1.90 -8.09 5.57
N MET A 107 1.44 -9.21 6.14
CA MET A 107 1.77 -9.63 7.50
C MET A 107 2.40 -11.01 7.47
N ALA A 108 3.56 -11.15 8.09
CA ALA A 108 4.20 -12.43 8.31
C ALA A 108 3.77 -13.04 9.64
N PHE A 109 3.47 -14.34 9.62
CA PHE A 109 3.23 -15.15 10.81
C PHE A 109 4.30 -16.21 10.96
N THR A 110 4.47 -16.74 12.17
CA THR A 110 5.44 -17.83 12.46
C THR A 110 5.18 -19.11 11.67
N GLY A 111 3.96 -19.30 11.16
CA GLY A 111 3.58 -20.44 10.32
C GLY A 111 2.27 -20.21 9.58
N GLY A 112 1.99 -21.03 8.58
CA GLY A 112 0.79 -20.92 7.75
C GLY A 112 -0.52 -21.15 8.52
N LYS A 113 -0.51 -21.89 9.64
CA LYS A 113 -1.70 -22.05 10.48
C LYS A 113 -2.16 -20.73 11.08
N GLY A 114 -1.22 -19.93 11.58
CA GLY A 114 -1.48 -18.59 12.12
C GLY A 114 -2.06 -17.67 11.06
N ALA A 115 -1.42 -17.61 9.89
CA ALA A 115 -1.88 -16.81 8.76
C ALA A 115 -3.32 -17.17 8.33
N ARG A 116 -3.67 -18.46 8.25
CA ARG A 116 -5.04 -18.90 7.91
C ARG A 116 -6.07 -18.60 9.01
N SER A 117 -5.66 -18.70 10.28
CA SER A 117 -6.51 -18.32 11.42
C SER A 117 -6.87 -16.83 11.35
N ALA A 118 -5.85 -15.98 11.18
CA ALA A 118 -6.03 -14.55 11.02
C ALA A 118 -6.85 -14.21 9.77
N LEU A 119 -6.63 -14.85 8.61
CA LEU A 119 -7.47 -14.67 7.42
C LEU A 119 -8.96 -14.92 7.72
N THR A 120 -9.27 -16.01 8.42
CA THR A 120 -10.65 -16.37 8.80
C THR A 120 -11.27 -15.33 9.73
N ALA A 121 -10.49 -14.82 10.68
CA ALA A 121 -10.95 -13.80 11.62
C ALA A 121 -11.22 -12.45 10.93
N ILE A 122 -10.32 -12.04 10.01
CA ILE A 122 -10.49 -10.82 9.22
C ILE A 122 -11.71 -10.94 8.30
N GLU A 123 -11.89 -12.08 7.61
CA GLU A 123 -13.08 -12.33 6.78
C GLU A 123 -14.38 -12.21 7.58
N ALA A 124 -14.41 -12.81 8.78
CA ALA A 124 -15.58 -12.75 9.66
C ALA A 124 -15.90 -11.32 10.07
N SER A 125 -14.88 -10.50 10.32
CA SER A 125 -15.05 -9.07 10.63
C SER A 125 -15.59 -8.27 9.46
N ASP A 126 -14.98 -8.43 8.28
CA ASP A 126 -15.38 -7.74 7.06
C ASP A 126 -16.84 -8.04 6.72
N LYS A 127 -17.27 -9.30 6.87
CA LYS A 127 -18.67 -9.71 6.67
C LYS A 127 -19.64 -9.20 7.74
N ALA A 128 -19.14 -8.81 8.91
CA ALA A 128 -19.95 -8.21 9.97
C ALA A 128 -20.13 -6.69 9.81
N ASP A 129 -19.34 -6.04 8.94
CA ASP A 129 -19.48 -4.61 8.66
C ASP A 129 -20.80 -4.30 7.95
N SER A 130 -21.48 -3.24 8.38
CA SER A 130 -22.77 -2.81 7.81
C SER A 130 -22.69 -2.36 6.33
N ASN A 131 -21.50 -1.99 5.86
CA ASN A 131 -21.24 -1.58 4.49
C ASN A 131 -20.91 -2.77 3.58
N TYR A 132 -20.67 -3.96 4.13
CA TYR A 132 -20.47 -5.19 3.35
C TYR A 132 -21.71 -5.48 2.50
N LYS A 133 -21.50 -5.80 1.22
CA LYS A 133 -22.59 -6.11 0.28
C LYS A 133 -22.55 -7.56 -0.18
N HIS A 134 -21.40 -8.02 -0.67
CA HIS A 134 -21.22 -9.39 -1.13
C HIS A 134 -19.74 -9.75 -1.22
N ALA A 135 -19.48 -11.04 -1.45
CA ALA A 135 -18.14 -11.53 -1.72
C ALA A 135 -17.73 -11.21 -3.15
N ASN A 136 -16.45 -10.90 -3.33
CA ASN A 136 -15.77 -10.87 -4.63
C ASN A 136 -15.06 -12.21 -4.85
N THR A 137 -15.08 -12.71 -6.08
CA THR A 137 -14.51 -14.02 -6.42
C THR A 137 -13.32 -13.88 -7.37
N ILE A 138 -12.25 -14.62 -7.09
CA ILE A 138 -11.07 -14.71 -7.94
C ILE A 138 -10.67 -16.17 -8.15
N SER A 139 -10.27 -16.51 -9.37
CA SER A 139 -9.79 -17.84 -9.73
C SER A 139 -8.26 -17.93 -9.62
N GLY A 140 -7.74 -19.10 -9.29
CA GLY A 140 -6.29 -19.38 -9.27
C GLY A 140 -5.61 -19.06 -7.93
N ILE A 141 -6.38 -18.71 -6.90
CA ILE A 141 -5.92 -18.48 -5.54
C ILE A 141 -6.83 -19.31 -4.63
N ASP A 142 -6.25 -20.13 -3.74
CA ASP A 142 -7.03 -21.06 -2.91
C ASP A 142 -7.42 -20.47 -1.56
N ASN A 143 -6.45 -19.93 -0.81
CA ASN A 143 -6.67 -19.41 0.53
C ASN A 143 -6.92 -17.89 0.49
N TYR A 144 -8.12 -17.48 0.12
CA TYR A 144 -8.49 -16.06 0.06
C TYR A 144 -9.94 -15.84 0.46
N TYR A 145 -10.26 -14.57 0.73
CA TYR A 145 -11.61 -14.05 0.55
C TYR A 145 -11.56 -12.71 -0.20
N GLY A 146 -12.64 -12.37 -0.88
CA GLY A 146 -12.83 -11.07 -1.49
C GLY A 146 -14.12 -10.45 -0.98
N ALA A 147 -14.16 -9.13 -0.89
CA ALA A 147 -15.32 -8.40 -0.38
C ALA A 147 -15.55 -7.12 -1.17
N HIS A 148 -16.82 -6.82 -1.38
CA HIS A 148 -17.31 -5.56 -1.90
C HIS A 148 -18.06 -4.79 -0.81
N PHE A 149 -17.69 -3.54 -0.63
CA PHE A 149 -18.33 -2.61 0.30
C PHE A 149 -18.82 -1.38 -0.43
N ALA A 150 -19.97 -0.87 0.03
CA ALA A 150 -20.50 0.40 -0.43
C ALA A 150 -20.99 1.22 0.77
N ASP A 151 -20.29 2.31 1.06
CA ASP A 151 -20.70 3.33 2.00
C ASP A 151 -21.41 4.46 1.24
N THR A 152 -22.74 4.47 1.34
CA THR A 152 -23.58 5.46 0.69
C THR A 152 -23.53 6.84 1.35
N GLN A 153 -23.02 6.95 2.59
CA GLN A 153 -22.91 8.23 3.29
C GLN A 153 -21.73 9.05 2.75
N THR A 154 -20.60 8.39 2.54
CA THR A 154 -19.39 9.01 1.98
C THR A 154 -19.27 8.85 0.47
N ASN A 155 -20.16 8.06 -0.15
CA ASN A 155 -20.11 7.67 -1.55
C ASN A 155 -18.77 7.01 -1.90
N THR A 156 -18.34 6.08 -1.03
CA THR A 156 -17.09 5.32 -1.17
C THR A 156 -17.41 3.86 -1.45
N PHE A 157 -16.79 3.33 -2.49
CA PHE A 157 -16.86 1.93 -2.89
C PHE A 157 -15.50 1.30 -2.70
N VAL A 158 -15.48 0.10 -2.12
CA VAL A 158 -14.24 -0.63 -1.82
C VAL A 158 -14.36 -2.04 -2.37
N ASP A 159 -13.38 -2.44 -3.18
CA ASP A 159 -13.16 -3.82 -3.56
C ASP A 159 -11.83 -4.28 -2.98
N LEU A 160 -11.86 -5.38 -2.25
CA LEU A 160 -10.66 -5.97 -1.67
C LEU A 160 -10.57 -7.47 -1.92
N TYR A 161 -9.32 -7.93 -1.87
CA TYR A 161 -8.98 -9.32 -1.68
C TYR A 161 -7.90 -9.43 -0.61
N VAL A 162 -8.09 -10.38 0.31
CA VAL A 162 -7.08 -10.79 1.27
C VAL A 162 -6.80 -12.26 1.04
N PHE A 163 -5.52 -12.63 0.96
CA PHE A 163 -5.13 -14.01 0.71
C PHE A 163 -3.92 -14.43 1.53
N VAL A 164 -3.79 -15.73 1.74
CA VAL A 164 -2.64 -16.36 2.39
C VAL A 164 -1.78 -17.05 1.33
N LYS A 165 -0.47 -16.79 1.38
CA LYS A 165 0.55 -17.58 0.68
C LYS A 165 1.66 -17.94 1.66
N GLY A 166 1.84 -19.23 1.91
CA GLY A 166 2.78 -19.70 2.93
C GLY A 166 2.35 -19.30 4.34
N ASN A 167 3.20 -18.52 5.01
CA ASN A 167 2.99 -17.95 6.34
C ASN A 167 2.58 -16.47 6.29
N ASP A 168 2.32 -15.93 5.11
CA ASP A 168 2.07 -14.50 4.91
C ASP A 168 0.61 -14.26 4.52
N ILE A 169 0.01 -13.20 5.06
CA ILE A 169 -1.28 -12.64 4.62
C ILE A 169 -1.00 -11.39 3.80
N PHE A 170 -1.59 -11.30 2.62
CA PHE A 170 -1.51 -10.14 1.73
C PHE A 170 -2.88 -9.46 1.63
N PHE A 171 -2.87 -8.13 1.68
CA PHE A 171 -4.03 -7.27 1.53
C PHE A 171 -3.89 -6.47 0.24
N VAL A 172 -4.92 -6.51 -0.61
CA VAL A 172 -5.06 -5.60 -1.75
C VAL A 172 -6.45 -4.98 -1.64
N VAL A 173 -6.48 -3.70 -1.26
CA VAL A 173 -7.72 -2.95 -1.03
C VAL A 173 -7.74 -1.77 -1.99
N LEU A 174 -8.73 -1.69 -2.88
CA LEU A 174 -8.92 -0.55 -3.76
C LEU A 174 -10.20 0.18 -3.36
N ALA A 175 -10.16 1.50 -3.42
CA ALA A 175 -11.30 2.34 -3.12
C ALA A 175 -11.45 3.50 -4.10
N SER A 176 -12.69 3.94 -4.30
CA SER A 176 -13.04 5.00 -5.25
C SER A 176 -14.34 5.68 -4.82
N GLY A 177 -14.54 6.91 -5.32
CA GLY A 177 -15.83 7.59 -5.26
C GLY A 177 -16.87 7.02 -6.23
N LYS A 178 -16.51 5.98 -6.99
CA LYS A 178 -17.34 5.27 -7.95
C LYS A 178 -17.14 3.77 -7.77
N ASP A 179 -18.16 3.02 -8.10
CA ASP A 179 -18.09 1.56 -8.14
C ASP A 179 -17.37 1.09 -9.42
N ASP A 180 -16.05 1.30 -9.48
CA ASP A 180 -15.25 1.09 -10.70
C ASP A 180 -13.87 0.44 -10.48
N VAL A 181 -13.60 -0.09 -9.28
CA VAL A 181 -12.26 -0.58 -8.90
C VAL A 181 -12.09 -2.10 -8.90
N LEU A 182 -13.17 -2.90 -8.99
CA LEU A 182 -13.11 -4.37 -8.95
C LEU A 182 -12.10 -4.99 -9.93
N THR A 183 -12.03 -4.49 -11.16
CA THR A 183 -11.11 -5.04 -12.18
C THR A 183 -9.65 -4.77 -11.80
N VAL A 184 -9.36 -3.56 -11.29
CA VAL A 184 -8.00 -3.17 -10.85
C VAL A 184 -7.60 -4.01 -9.63
N ALA A 185 -8.49 -4.13 -8.64
CA ALA A 185 -8.26 -4.96 -7.46
C ALA A 185 -7.96 -6.42 -7.85
N THR A 186 -8.81 -7.02 -8.70
CA THR A 186 -8.66 -8.42 -9.14
C THR A 186 -7.34 -8.65 -9.87
N ASN A 187 -6.92 -7.74 -10.75
CA ASN A 187 -5.66 -7.87 -11.48
C ASN A 187 -4.47 -7.69 -10.55
N GLN A 188 -4.51 -6.70 -9.65
CA GLN A 188 -3.42 -6.47 -8.70
C GLN A 188 -3.25 -7.63 -7.73
N THR A 189 -4.35 -8.22 -7.25
CA THR A 189 -4.29 -9.43 -6.40
C THR A 189 -3.62 -10.60 -7.10
N LYS A 190 -3.90 -10.83 -8.40
CA LYS A 190 -3.19 -11.86 -9.18
C LYS A 190 -1.71 -11.56 -9.29
N THR A 191 -1.35 -10.33 -9.66
CA THR A 191 0.05 -9.91 -9.73
C THR A 191 0.77 -10.12 -8.40
N GLN A 192 0.16 -9.71 -7.29
CA GLN A 192 0.69 -9.87 -5.94
C GLN A 192 0.82 -11.34 -5.54
N PHE A 193 -0.17 -12.18 -5.87
CA PHE A 193 -0.12 -13.62 -5.61
C PHE A 193 0.99 -14.29 -6.42
N ASP A 194 1.10 -13.98 -7.70
CA ASP A 194 2.08 -14.58 -8.60
C ASP A 194 3.52 -14.18 -8.23
N SER A 195 3.74 -12.94 -7.78
CA SER A 195 5.05 -12.44 -7.37
C SER A 195 5.47 -12.84 -5.96
N ALA A 196 4.51 -13.09 -5.05
CA ALA A 196 4.81 -13.40 -3.66
C ALA A 196 5.63 -14.70 -3.52
N PRO A 197 6.59 -14.78 -2.59
CA PRO A 197 7.32 -16.01 -2.31
C PRO A 197 6.37 -17.10 -1.81
N ALA A 198 6.79 -18.37 -1.89
CA ALA A 198 5.99 -19.48 -1.35
C ALA A 198 5.83 -19.39 0.17
N SER A 199 6.79 -18.76 0.86
CA SER A 199 6.80 -18.45 2.29
C SER A 199 7.96 -17.50 2.59
N THR A 200 7.78 -16.52 3.48
CA THR A 200 8.90 -15.69 3.99
C THR A 200 9.62 -16.32 5.18
N ILE A 201 8.97 -17.24 5.91
CA ILE A 201 9.60 -18.06 6.94
C ILE A 201 9.68 -19.50 6.42
N PRO A 202 10.86 -20.13 6.38
CA PRO A 202 11.00 -21.50 5.90
C PRO A 202 10.04 -22.46 6.63
N THR A 203 9.37 -23.33 5.87
CA THR A 203 8.35 -24.25 6.41
C THR A 203 8.89 -25.19 7.50
N SER A 204 10.19 -25.51 7.49
CA SER A 204 10.86 -26.28 8.54
C SER A 204 10.93 -25.57 9.89
N GLN A 205 10.76 -24.24 9.91
CA GLN A 205 10.74 -23.41 11.12
C GLN A 205 9.33 -23.18 11.66
N TRP A 206 8.29 -23.65 10.95
CA TRP A 206 6.90 -23.43 11.36
C TRP A 206 6.57 -24.28 12.60
N PRO A 207 5.96 -23.70 13.65
CA PRO A 207 5.61 -24.42 14.86
C PRO A 207 4.75 -25.68 14.60
N GLU A 208 3.85 -25.64 13.62
CA GLU A 208 3.01 -26.77 13.24
C GLU A 208 3.77 -27.95 12.61
N ASN A 209 4.97 -27.71 12.08
CA ASN A 209 5.77 -28.73 11.37
C ASN A 209 6.86 -29.37 12.26
N ILE A 210 7.16 -28.80 13.42
CA ILE A 210 8.25 -29.25 14.32
C ILE A 210 7.78 -30.37 15.30
N ALA A 211 6.47 -30.68 15.34
CA ALA A 211 5.85 -31.80 16.06
C ALA A 211 6.19 -31.95 17.57
N ASN A 212 5.30 -31.41 18.42
CA ASN A 212 4.77 -32.02 19.66
C ASN A 212 3.74 -31.14 20.39
N LYS A 213 3.33 -30.00 19.82
CA LYS A 213 2.19 -29.22 20.34
C LYS A 213 1.09 -29.13 19.29
N SER A 214 0.15 -30.07 19.35
CA SER A 214 -1.16 -29.95 18.72
C SER A 214 -1.97 -28.88 19.45
N SER A 215 -1.65 -27.61 19.22
CA SER A 215 -2.43 -26.52 19.79
C SER A 215 -3.63 -26.27 18.88
N SER A 216 -4.78 -26.88 19.20
CA SER A 216 -6.06 -26.43 18.67
C SER A 216 -6.35 -25.07 19.27
N PHE A 217 -6.64 -24.07 18.43
CA PHE A 217 -6.95 -22.73 18.89
C PHE A 217 -8.36 -22.36 18.43
N PRO A 218 -9.24 -21.94 19.34
CA PRO A 218 -10.53 -21.39 18.94
C PRO A 218 -10.29 -20.10 18.15
N VAL A 219 -11.02 -19.94 17.05
CA VAL A 219 -11.07 -18.70 16.27
C VAL A 219 -11.84 -17.68 17.11
N VAL A 220 -11.15 -16.63 17.54
CA VAL A 220 -11.77 -15.49 18.22
C VAL A 220 -11.97 -14.40 17.16
N PRO A 221 -13.16 -13.78 17.06
CA PRO A 221 -13.41 -12.73 16.07
C PRO A 221 -12.47 -11.54 16.34
N VAL A 222 -11.64 -11.20 15.36
CA VAL A 222 -10.81 -9.98 15.36
C VAL A 222 -11.64 -8.87 14.72
N VAL A 223 -11.86 -7.76 15.40
CA VAL A 223 -12.59 -6.63 14.83
C VAL A 223 -11.65 -5.83 13.92
N VAL A 224 -11.77 -6.02 12.61
CA VAL A 224 -11.17 -5.23 11.53
C VAL A 224 -12.28 -4.40 10.88
N VAL A 225 -12.50 -3.18 11.37
CA VAL A 225 -13.50 -2.21 10.86
C VAL A 225 -12.84 -1.18 9.92
N LEU A 226 -11.52 -1.20 9.76
CA LEU A 226 -10.75 -0.04 9.29
C LEU A 226 -10.16 -0.14 7.88
N ALA A 227 -10.27 -1.27 7.16
CA ALA A 227 -9.96 -1.28 5.72
C ALA A 227 -10.80 -0.24 4.96
N ILE A 228 -12.07 -0.05 5.36
CA ILE A 228 -12.99 0.94 4.80
C ILE A 228 -12.63 2.36 5.26
N VAL A 229 -12.32 2.58 6.55
CA VAL A 229 -11.99 3.93 7.05
C VAL A 229 -10.67 4.42 6.46
N LEU A 230 -9.64 3.56 6.37
CA LEU A 230 -8.39 3.90 5.67
C LEU A 230 -8.68 4.17 4.20
N ALA A 231 -9.45 3.31 3.52
CA ALA A 231 -9.90 3.56 2.15
C ALA A 231 -10.59 4.92 1.99
N VAL A 232 -11.51 5.31 2.88
CA VAL A 232 -12.21 6.60 2.88
C VAL A 232 -11.24 7.77 3.07
N VAL A 233 -10.28 7.66 4.00
CA VAL A 233 -9.27 8.69 4.23
C VAL A 233 -8.39 8.86 2.99
N VAL A 234 -7.92 7.76 2.40
CA VAL A 234 -7.08 7.79 1.20
C VAL A 234 -7.85 8.35 0.01
N VAL A 235 -9.11 7.93 -0.21
CA VAL A 235 -9.99 8.52 -1.23
C VAL A 235 -10.18 10.02 -0.99
N GLY A 236 -10.38 10.45 0.26
CA GLY A 236 -10.47 11.87 0.62
C GLY A 236 -9.22 12.66 0.25
N VAL A 237 -8.03 12.12 0.50
CA VAL A 237 -6.74 12.73 0.11
C VAL A 237 -6.59 12.79 -1.41
N VAL A 238 -6.90 11.70 -2.12
CA VAL A 238 -6.85 11.65 -3.59
C VAL A 238 -7.81 12.68 -4.18
N LEU A 239 -9.05 12.75 -3.73
CA LEU A 239 -10.01 13.75 -4.18
C LEU A 239 -9.56 15.18 -3.85
N ALA A 240 -8.93 15.42 -2.71
CA ALA A 240 -8.39 16.73 -2.36
C ALA A 240 -7.23 17.16 -3.28
N THR A 241 -6.34 16.24 -3.64
CA THR A 241 -5.25 16.49 -4.60
C THR A 241 -5.77 16.75 -6.01
N MET A 242 -6.80 16.01 -6.45
CA MET A 242 -7.50 16.28 -7.72
C MET A 242 -8.10 17.68 -7.76
N ARG A 243 -8.76 18.11 -6.69
CA ARG A 243 -9.36 19.47 -6.59
C ARG A 243 -8.30 20.57 -6.64
N ARG A 244 -7.13 20.36 -6.03
CA ARG A 244 -6.00 21.31 -6.11
C ARG A 244 -5.38 21.40 -7.50
N GLY A 245 -5.49 20.35 -8.33
CA GLY A 245 -5.10 20.40 -9.75
C GLY A 245 -6.11 21.10 -10.67
N GLY A 246 -7.38 21.20 -10.25
CA GLY A 246 -8.45 21.87 -11.00
C GLY A 246 -8.69 23.34 -10.64
N ALA A 247 -8.21 23.78 -9.47
CA ALA A 247 -8.23 25.17 -9.05
C ALA A 247 -6.84 25.79 -9.28
N MET A 248 -6.62 26.38 -10.45
CA MET A 248 -5.65 27.48 -10.54
C MET A 248 -6.30 28.75 -9.99
N PRO A 249 -5.95 29.25 -8.80
CA PRO A 249 -5.49 30.62 -8.77
C PRO A 249 -4.13 30.62 -9.47
N ALA A 250 -3.95 31.51 -10.43
CA ALA A 250 -2.62 31.81 -10.92
C ALA A 250 -1.71 32.11 -9.71
N MET A 251 -0.47 31.61 -9.77
CA MET A 251 0.72 31.96 -8.96
C MET A 251 1.10 31.03 -7.79
N ALA A 252 2.40 30.66 -7.82
CA ALA A 252 3.25 29.98 -6.81
C ALA A 252 2.97 28.48 -6.60
N GLY A 253 3.82 27.52 -6.98
CA GLY A 253 5.29 27.49 -6.95
C GLY A 253 5.73 26.50 -5.87
N GLY A 254 5.77 25.20 -6.20
CA GLY A 254 6.16 24.14 -5.28
C GLY A 254 7.67 24.10 -5.02
N ALA A 255 8.06 23.80 -3.78
CA ALA A 255 9.43 23.46 -3.41
C ALA A 255 9.83 22.13 -4.10
N GLY A 256 10.94 21.99 -4.84
CA GLY A 256 12.16 22.80 -4.90
C GLY A 256 12.32 23.69 -6.13
N ALA A 257 11.33 24.53 -6.44
CA ALA A 257 11.58 25.71 -7.25
C ALA A 257 12.37 26.73 -6.42
N ILE A 258 13.47 27.23 -6.98
CA ILE A 258 14.22 28.38 -6.46
C ILE A 258 13.22 29.52 -6.22
N GLN A 259 13.07 29.94 -4.97
CA GLN A 259 12.19 31.06 -4.62
C GLN A 259 12.87 32.37 -5.05
N LEU A 260 12.30 33.07 -6.04
CA LEU A 260 12.75 34.39 -6.47
C LEU A 260 11.98 35.51 -5.75
N SER A 261 12.64 36.66 -5.61
CA SER A 261 11.97 37.91 -5.21
C SER A 261 10.99 38.36 -6.30
N GLU A 262 9.99 39.14 -5.91
CA GLU A 262 8.89 39.58 -6.80
C GLU A 262 9.38 40.41 -8.00
N ASP A 263 10.53 41.07 -7.85
CA ASP A 263 11.23 41.85 -8.88
C ASP A 263 12.23 41.02 -9.71
N GLY A 264 12.46 39.75 -9.39
CA GLY A 264 13.34 38.83 -10.10
C GLY A 264 14.84 39.07 -9.92
N ASN A 265 15.25 40.03 -9.09
CA ASN A 265 16.66 40.38 -8.89
C ASN A 265 17.37 39.52 -7.84
N TYR A 266 16.61 38.78 -7.02
CA TYR A 266 17.17 37.97 -5.95
C TYR A 266 16.56 36.57 -5.93
N TRP A 267 17.34 35.59 -5.48
CA TRP A 267 16.88 34.23 -5.22
C TRP A 267 17.24 33.80 -3.80
N TRP A 268 16.41 32.95 -3.20
CA TRP A 268 16.56 32.47 -1.83
C TRP A 268 17.35 31.16 -1.80
N ASP A 269 18.49 31.15 -1.10
CA ASP A 269 19.36 29.97 -0.98
C ASP A 269 19.01 29.05 0.19
N GLY A 270 17.91 29.34 0.90
CA GLY A 270 17.51 28.65 2.12
C GLY A 270 17.97 29.33 3.42
N GLN A 271 18.86 30.32 3.34
CA GLN A 271 19.33 31.08 4.52
C GLN A 271 19.36 32.61 4.29
N THR A 272 19.70 33.08 3.09
CA THR A 272 19.85 34.50 2.74
C THR A 272 19.44 34.80 1.29
N TRP A 273 18.98 36.02 1.02
CA TRP A 273 18.71 36.47 -0.35
C TRP A 273 20.00 36.73 -1.12
N ARG A 274 20.12 36.16 -2.33
CA ARG A 274 21.29 36.27 -3.22
C ARG A 274 20.94 37.00 -4.51
N ASP A 275 21.79 37.93 -4.93
CA ASP A 275 21.64 38.66 -6.20
C ASP A 275 21.80 37.70 -7.39
N SER A 276 20.79 37.64 -8.25
CA SER A 276 20.71 36.74 -9.40
C SER A 276 21.72 37.10 -10.52
N SER A 277 22.27 38.31 -10.51
CA SER A 277 23.24 38.78 -11.51
C SER A 277 24.69 38.38 -11.22
N ARG A 278 25.00 37.92 -10.00
CA ARG A 278 26.40 37.74 -9.54
C ARG A 278 26.94 36.31 -9.56
N THR A 279 26.18 35.32 -10.02
CA THR A 279 26.64 33.92 -10.07
C THR A 279 26.39 33.26 -11.42
N CYS A 280 27.01 33.82 -12.47
CA CYS A 280 27.51 33.01 -13.57
C CYS A 280 29.02 32.82 -13.38
N SER A 281 29.42 31.82 -12.58
CA SER A 281 30.78 31.28 -12.63
C SER A 281 30.81 29.84 -12.10
N ALA A 282 30.99 28.94 -13.08
CA ALA A 282 31.71 27.67 -12.99
C ALA A 282 31.29 26.61 -11.97
N SER A 283 30.30 25.78 -12.34
CA SER A 283 30.35 24.30 -12.19
C SER A 283 29.09 23.62 -12.75
N CYS A 284 28.88 23.71 -14.07
CA CYS A 284 27.96 22.80 -14.76
C CYS A 284 28.57 22.41 -16.10
N SER A 285 29.17 21.22 -16.15
CA SER A 285 29.24 20.45 -17.38
C SER A 285 28.22 19.32 -17.23
N PRO A 286 27.26 19.21 -18.16
CA PRO A 286 27.24 18.01 -18.96
C PRO A 286 27.27 18.36 -20.45
N ARG A 287 28.20 17.67 -21.13
CA ARG A 287 28.21 17.41 -22.56
C ARG A 287 26.86 16.80 -22.95
N VAL A 288 26.09 17.48 -23.80
CA VAL A 288 25.29 17.00 -24.96
C VAL A 288 24.25 18.08 -25.31
N SER A 289 24.51 18.76 -26.44
CA SER A 289 23.54 19.38 -27.39
C SER A 289 22.55 20.45 -26.90
N GLN A 290 22.97 21.72 -26.95
CA GLN A 290 22.06 22.86 -27.15
C GLN A 290 21.52 22.89 -28.59
N PRO A 291 20.34 23.50 -28.80
CA PRO A 291 20.28 24.58 -29.78
C PRO A 291 20.05 25.93 -29.10
N CYS A 292 20.96 26.86 -29.35
CA CYS A 292 20.83 28.26 -28.99
C CYS A 292 19.59 28.89 -29.65
N TRP A 293 18.64 29.37 -28.85
CA TRP A 293 17.65 30.33 -29.35
C TRP A 293 18.16 31.75 -29.12
N ARG A 294 18.60 32.40 -30.20
CA ARG A 294 18.78 33.86 -30.24
C ARG A 294 17.42 34.56 -30.37
N PRO A 295 17.20 35.71 -29.72
CA PRO A 295 15.96 36.48 -29.88
C PRO A 295 15.98 37.28 -31.18
N ARG A 296 14.92 37.16 -32.00
CA ARG A 296 14.65 38.09 -33.12
C ARG A 296 13.68 39.18 -32.65
N ARG A 297 14.11 40.44 -32.79
CA ARG A 297 13.26 41.65 -32.67
C ARG A 297 12.21 41.72 -33.80
N PRO A 298 11.10 42.49 -33.61
CA PRO A 298 9.91 42.46 -34.46
C PRO A 298 9.92 43.54 -35.56
N PRO A 299 9.05 43.43 -36.59
CA PRO A 299 8.64 44.59 -37.38
C PRO A 299 7.12 44.88 -37.33
N SER A 300 6.83 46.10 -36.89
CA SER A 300 5.87 47.11 -37.38
C SER A 300 4.66 46.74 -38.27
N HIS A 301 3.49 47.17 -37.77
CA HIS A 301 2.41 47.96 -38.40
C HIS A 301 1.64 47.53 -39.68
N ARG A 302 0.30 47.38 -39.44
CA ARG A 302 -0.91 47.60 -40.28
C ARG A 302 -1.45 46.45 -41.17
N PRO A 303 -2.74 46.11 -40.98
CA PRO A 303 -3.68 45.79 -42.07
C PRO A 303 -4.88 46.78 -42.05
N PRO A 304 -5.68 46.96 -43.13
CA PRO A 304 -6.75 46.01 -43.41
C PRO A 304 -7.12 45.86 -44.91
N ARG A 305 -7.67 44.69 -45.28
CA ARG A 305 -8.72 44.61 -46.32
C ARG A 305 -9.47 43.28 -46.27
N ARG A 306 -10.80 43.42 -46.24
CA ARG A 306 -11.86 42.39 -46.30
C ARG A 306 -11.91 41.71 -47.67
N LEU A 307 -12.35 40.44 -47.68
CA LEU A 307 -13.07 39.68 -48.73
C LEU A 307 -13.39 38.33 -48.07
N LEU A 308 -14.58 38.05 -47.52
CA LEU A 308 -15.87 37.69 -48.13
C LEU A 308 -15.82 36.62 -49.23
N TRP A 309 -16.79 35.70 -49.15
CA TRP A 309 -17.19 34.56 -50.02
C TRP A 309 -16.57 33.20 -49.68
N ILE A 310 -17.26 32.04 -49.68
CA ILE A 310 -18.69 31.64 -49.66
C ILE A 310 -18.70 30.12 -49.33
N ARG A 311 -19.81 29.65 -48.75
CA ARG A 311 -20.25 28.24 -48.58
C ARG A 311 -19.90 27.28 -49.74
N CYS A 312 -19.59 26.03 -49.40
CA CYS A 312 -20.06 24.88 -50.19
C CYS A 312 -20.46 23.70 -49.27
N LEU A 313 -21.75 23.39 -49.31
CA LEU A 313 -22.42 22.23 -48.71
C LEU A 313 -22.40 21.08 -49.74
N ARG A 314 -22.14 19.83 -49.32
CA ARG A 314 -22.82 18.68 -49.95
C ARG A 314 -22.88 17.43 -49.08
N ARG A 315 -24.12 17.05 -48.76
CA ARG A 315 -24.61 15.74 -48.28
C ARG A 315 -24.26 14.61 -49.26
N ARG A 316 -24.11 13.38 -48.75
CA ARG A 316 -24.72 12.14 -49.32
C ARG A 316 -24.60 10.94 -48.34
N ARG A 317 -25.74 10.29 -48.10
CA ARG A 317 -26.01 8.91 -47.60
C ARG A 317 -27.17 8.36 -48.48
N PRO A 318 -27.58 7.08 -48.41
CA PRO A 318 -27.00 5.82 -48.92
C PRO A 318 -27.98 5.13 -49.93
N PRO A 319 -27.80 3.83 -50.29
CA PRO A 319 -28.82 2.81 -49.89
C PRO A 319 -28.18 1.44 -49.53
N ILE A 320 -28.64 0.70 -48.50
CA ILE A 320 -29.69 -0.36 -48.44
C ILE A 320 -29.58 -1.47 -49.49
N THR A 321 -29.27 -2.70 -49.05
CA THR A 321 -29.98 -3.93 -49.44
C THR A 321 -29.95 -4.96 -48.31
N SER A 322 -31.15 -5.47 -48.02
CA SER A 322 -31.55 -6.55 -47.13
C SER A 322 -31.27 -7.94 -47.72
N SER A 323 -31.00 -8.95 -46.87
CA SER A 323 -31.46 -10.32 -47.13
C SER A 323 -31.59 -11.14 -45.84
N THR A 324 -32.82 -11.57 -45.63
CA THR A 324 -33.38 -12.48 -44.63
C THR A 324 -32.88 -13.93 -44.82
N ARG A 325 -32.63 -14.67 -43.73
CA ARG A 325 -33.09 -16.08 -43.64
C ARG A 325 -33.15 -16.58 -42.20
N ARG A 326 -34.38 -16.95 -41.82
CA ARG A 326 -34.80 -17.77 -40.67
C ARG A 326 -35.01 -19.21 -41.17
N LEU A 327 -35.37 -20.10 -40.24
CA LEU A 327 -35.71 -21.54 -40.33
C LEU A 327 -34.52 -22.42 -39.93
N SER A 328 -34.64 -23.41 -39.05
CA SER A 328 -35.71 -23.95 -38.20
C SER A 328 -35.01 -24.81 -37.14
#